data_AF-A0A2U1RNU0-F1
#
_entry.id   AF-A0A2U1RNU0-F1
#
_cell.length_a   1.000
_cell.length_b   1.000
_cell.length_c   1.000
_cell.angle_alpha   90.00
_cell.angle_beta   90.00
_cell.angle_gamma   90.00
#
_symmetry.space_group_name_H-M   'P 1'
#
loop_
_entity.id
_entity.type
_entity.pdbx_description
1 polymer ?
#
loop_
_entity_poly.entity_id
_entity_poly.type
_entity_poly.pdbx_seq_one_letter_code
_entity_poly.pdbx_strand_id
1 'polypeptide(L)'
;MEGDMQEKRGVFDSIFGGFGSNSPEPMRPTPTMEITPTAFVVGEKIEIRGDLTGEGDIQLMGGFHGTIDLVGTIVIGEAAKVEADIAATNIVVGGHVKGNLIATGRVDLLPTGSVTGNVKTGSIAAAEGASLKGEIEINRRQAMGPTDKDRIAPPTPERLNYP
;
A
#
# COMPACT_ATOMS: atom_id res chain seq x y z
N MET A 1 14.53 -79.71 9.17
CA MET A 1 14.91 -78.47 9.88
C MET A 1 14.94 -77.38 8.81
N GLU A 2 13.82 -76.80 8.41
CA GLU A 2 12.97 -75.84 9.16
C GLU A 2 13.43 -74.39 8.91
N GLY A 3 12.49 -73.51 8.56
CA GLY A 3 12.69 -72.08 8.26
C GLY A 3 12.54 -71.78 6.76
N ASP A 4 11.36 -71.44 6.22
CA ASP A 4 10.66 -70.16 6.39
C ASP A 4 11.60 -68.95 6.32
N MET A 5 11.69 -68.33 5.14
CA MET A 5 11.48 -66.89 5.04
C MET A 5 11.13 -66.51 3.59
N GLN A 6 9.99 -65.83 3.48
CA GLN A 6 9.43 -65.16 2.32
C GLN A 6 10.48 -64.23 1.66
N GLU A 7 10.36 -63.75 0.42
CA GLU A 7 9.16 -63.20 -0.18
C GLU A 7 9.43 -62.83 -1.66
N LYS A 8 8.47 -63.17 -2.52
CA LYS A 8 8.01 -62.48 -3.76
C LYS A 8 9.00 -62.30 -4.92
N ARG A 9 8.75 -63.08 -5.99
CA ARG A 9 7.92 -62.72 -7.18
C ARG A 9 8.66 -61.80 -8.13
N GLY A 10 9.00 -62.34 -9.28
CA GLY A 10 9.54 -61.57 -10.37
C GLY A 10 8.49 -60.73 -11.10
N VAL A 11 9.03 -60.14 -12.16
CA VAL A 11 8.38 -59.90 -13.45
C VAL A 11 7.43 -58.68 -13.48
N PHE A 12 7.97 -57.61 -14.10
CA PHE A 12 7.30 -56.60 -14.95
C PHE A 12 6.28 -55.65 -14.28
N ASP A 13 6.44 -54.34 -14.45
CA ASP A 13 5.72 -53.61 -15.53
C ASP A 13 6.17 -52.14 -15.60
N SER A 14 6.46 -51.72 -16.83
CA SER A 14 6.77 -50.35 -17.21
C SER A 14 5.47 -49.60 -17.45
N ILE A 15 5.01 -48.84 -16.46
CA ILE A 15 3.93 -47.85 -16.61
C ILE A 15 4.08 -46.79 -15.53
N PHE A 16 3.65 -45.56 -15.85
CA PHE A 16 3.75 -44.29 -15.12
C PHE A 16 4.91 -43.39 -15.56
N GLY A 17 4.60 -42.63 -16.61
CA GLY A 17 5.22 -41.34 -16.87
C GLY A 17 4.96 -40.36 -15.73
N GLY A 18 5.87 -39.40 -15.62
CA GLY A 18 5.78 -38.30 -14.68
C GLY A 18 6.82 -37.27 -15.05
N PHE A 19 6.42 -36.32 -15.89
CA PHE A 19 7.12 -35.05 -16.06
C PHE A 19 7.29 -34.40 -14.68
N GLY A 20 8.53 -34.13 -14.30
CA GLY A 20 8.87 -33.46 -13.06
C GLY A 20 10.08 -32.58 -13.27
N SER A 21 9.90 -31.52 -14.06
CA SER A 21 10.82 -30.38 -14.12
C SER A 21 10.98 -29.80 -12.72
N ASN A 22 12.07 -30.12 -12.03
CA ASN A 22 12.45 -29.40 -10.82
C ASN A 22 13.15 -28.10 -11.24
N SER A 23 12.35 -27.16 -11.73
CA SER A 23 12.76 -25.77 -11.89
C SER A 23 12.68 -25.12 -10.50
N PRO A 24 13.75 -24.53 -9.96
CA PRO A 24 13.61 -23.66 -8.80
C PRO A 24 12.74 -22.47 -9.22
N GLU A 25 11.54 -22.38 -8.68
CA GLU A 25 10.67 -21.23 -8.89
C GLU A 25 11.43 -19.95 -8.49
N PRO A 26 11.52 -18.92 -9.34
CA PRO A 26 12.07 -17.65 -8.92
C PRO A 26 11.15 -17.10 -7.84
N MET A 27 11.66 -17.03 -6.60
CA MET A 27 10.99 -16.38 -5.49
C MET A 27 10.53 -15.01 -5.98
N ARG A 28 9.21 -14.78 -5.97
CA ARG A 28 8.69 -13.42 -6.08
C ARG A 28 9.46 -12.58 -5.07
N PRO A 29 10.05 -11.45 -5.44
CA PRO A 29 10.55 -10.54 -4.44
C PRO A 29 9.34 -10.19 -3.58
N THR A 30 9.30 -10.70 -2.34
CA THR A 30 8.57 -10.03 -1.27
C THR A 30 8.93 -8.56 -1.40
N PRO A 31 7.97 -7.62 -1.33
CA PRO A 31 8.30 -6.21 -1.24
C PRO A 31 9.06 -6.02 0.08
N THR A 32 10.37 -6.23 0.03
CA THR A 32 11.29 -5.71 1.01
C THR A 32 11.16 -4.21 0.82
N MET A 33 10.37 -3.57 1.67
CA MET A 33 10.46 -2.12 1.83
C MET A 33 11.93 -1.84 2.12
N GLU A 34 12.66 -1.40 1.11
CA GLU A 34 13.98 -0.84 1.27
C GLU A 34 13.78 0.45 2.05
N ILE A 35 13.96 0.37 3.37
CA ILE A 35 14.03 1.56 4.21
C ILE A 35 15.34 2.23 3.81
N THR A 36 15.27 3.16 2.84
CA THR A 36 16.40 4.00 2.46
C THR A 36 16.98 4.61 3.74
N PRO A 37 18.32 4.59 3.96
CA PRO A 37 18.95 4.85 5.27
C PRO A 37 18.90 6.32 5.78
N THR A 38 17.87 7.07 5.41
CA THR A 38 17.60 8.45 5.88
C THR A 38 16.23 8.56 6.56
N ALA A 39 15.62 7.43 6.96
CA ALA A 39 14.34 7.45 7.66
C ALA A 39 14.52 7.92 9.11
N PHE A 40 14.00 9.09 9.45
CA PHE A 40 13.87 9.51 10.84
C PHE A 40 12.72 8.72 11.48
N VAL A 41 13.05 7.83 12.41
CA VAL A 41 12.07 6.96 13.07
C VAL A 41 11.87 7.41 14.51
N VAL A 42 10.64 7.75 14.86
CA VAL A 42 10.25 8.10 16.23
C VAL A 42 9.59 6.88 16.88
N GLY A 43 10.23 6.35 17.91
CA GLY A 43 9.72 5.19 18.66
C GLY A 43 8.42 5.48 19.41
N GLU A 44 7.66 4.42 19.72
CA GLU A 44 6.30 4.46 20.29
C GLU A 44 6.18 5.16 21.64
N LYS A 45 7.26 5.21 22.44
CA LYS A 45 7.28 5.85 23.77
C LYS A 45 7.88 7.26 23.77
N ILE A 46 8.15 7.81 22.60
CA ILE A 46 8.73 9.14 22.45
C ILE A 46 7.58 10.12 22.22
N GLU A 47 7.61 11.23 22.95
CA GLU A 47 6.71 12.36 22.75
C GLU A 47 7.54 13.58 22.33
N ILE A 48 7.32 14.06 21.12
CA ILE A 48 8.01 15.23 20.57
C ILE A 48 7.06 16.42 20.67
N ARG A 49 7.59 17.55 21.19
CA ARG A 49 6.84 18.80 21.31
C ARG A 49 7.65 19.94 20.71
N GLY A 50 7.07 20.64 19.74
CA GLY A 50 7.70 21.77 19.06
C GLY A 50 7.45 21.79 17.56
N ASP A 51 8.34 22.45 16.83
CA ASP A 51 8.37 22.49 15.38
C ASP A 51 9.41 21.49 14.82
N LEU A 52 9.00 20.73 13.81
CA LEU A 52 9.86 19.82 13.06
C LEU A 52 9.92 20.29 11.62
N THR A 53 11.11 20.66 11.15
CA THR A 53 11.34 21.06 9.76
C THR A 53 12.42 20.18 9.14
N GLY A 54 12.24 19.78 7.89
CA GLY A 54 13.22 18.93 7.21
C GLY A 54 12.80 18.46 5.83
N GLU A 55 13.69 17.68 5.21
CA GLU A 55 13.48 17.08 3.90
C GLU A 55 13.81 15.59 3.98
N GLY A 56 13.05 14.77 3.26
CA GLY A 56 13.21 13.32 3.23
C GLY A 56 12.05 12.54 3.83
N ASP A 57 12.28 11.25 4.05
CA ASP A 57 11.24 10.33 4.50
C ASP A 57 11.26 10.19 6.03
N ILE A 58 10.10 10.31 6.67
CA ILE A 58 9.97 10.25 8.13
C ILE A 58 8.90 9.26 8.54
N GLN A 59 9.18 8.47 9.58
CA GLN A 59 8.24 7.54 10.16
C GLN A 59 7.98 7.87 11.64
N LEU A 60 6.71 8.15 11.95
CA LEU A 60 6.26 8.46 13.30
C LEU A 60 5.50 7.27 13.88
N MET A 61 6.00 6.66 14.95
CA MET A 61 5.27 5.62 15.70
C MET A 61 4.83 6.12 17.10
N GLY A 62 5.35 7.26 17.55
CA GLY A 62 5.10 7.84 18.88
C GLY A 62 4.08 8.98 18.92
N GLY A 63 4.19 9.80 19.98
CA GLY A 63 3.40 11.01 20.18
C GLY A 63 4.07 12.23 19.56
N PHE A 64 3.31 13.05 18.84
CA PHE A 64 3.81 14.33 18.34
C PHE A 64 2.80 15.45 18.60
N HIS A 65 3.29 16.59 19.11
CA HIS A 65 2.49 17.79 19.35
C HIS A 65 3.21 19.04 18.82
N GLY A 66 2.52 19.85 18.01
CA GLY A 66 3.08 21.09 17.48
C GLY A 66 2.90 21.25 15.98
N THR A 67 3.98 21.52 15.24
CA THR A 67 3.92 21.77 13.79
C THR A 67 4.99 20.96 13.07
N ILE A 68 4.62 20.31 11.98
CA ILE A 68 5.53 19.53 11.12
C ILE A 68 5.51 20.16 9.73
N ASP A 69 6.68 20.55 9.23
CA ASP A 69 6.87 20.97 7.85
C ASP A 69 7.95 20.10 7.20
N LEU A 70 7.53 19.17 6.34
CA LEU A 70 8.43 18.20 5.74
C LEU A 70 8.27 18.15 4.23
N VAL A 71 9.38 18.36 3.52
CA VAL A 71 9.40 18.15 2.07
C VAL A 71 9.77 16.69 1.80
N GLY A 72 8.75 15.81 1.77
CA GLY A 72 8.95 14.39 1.49
C GLY A 72 7.75 13.53 1.82
N THR A 73 8.01 12.27 2.16
CA THR A 73 7.01 11.29 2.57
C THR A 73 6.97 11.17 4.09
N ILE A 74 5.81 11.33 4.69
CA ILE A 74 5.60 11.05 6.11
C ILE A 74 4.72 9.82 6.28
N VAL A 75 5.14 8.90 7.13
CA VAL A 75 4.43 7.67 7.46
C VAL A 75 4.07 7.69 8.94
N ILE A 76 2.79 7.68 9.23
CA ILE A 76 2.26 7.62 10.59
C ILE A 76 1.89 6.17 10.88
N GLY A 77 2.58 5.56 11.84
CA GLY A 77 2.33 4.19 12.29
C GLY A 77 0.98 4.06 13.01
N GLU A 78 0.51 2.82 13.13
CA GLU A 78 -0.79 2.51 13.75
C GLU A 78 -0.92 2.92 15.22
N ALA A 79 0.18 2.84 15.99
CA ALA A 79 0.21 3.24 17.40
C ALA A 79 0.44 4.74 17.62
N ALA A 80 0.69 5.51 16.55
CA ALA A 80 1.05 6.91 16.66
C ALA A 80 -0.15 7.80 17.01
N LYS A 81 0.11 8.82 17.82
CA LYS A 81 -0.85 9.87 18.18
C LYS A 81 -0.27 11.22 17.83
N VAL A 82 -0.85 11.84 16.81
CA VAL A 82 -0.35 13.13 16.31
C VAL A 82 -1.42 14.19 16.54
N GLU A 83 -1.08 15.19 17.35
CA GLU A 83 -1.90 16.37 17.60
C GLU A 83 -1.16 17.61 17.12
N ALA A 84 -1.20 17.88 15.82
CA ALA A 84 -0.34 18.87 15.19
C ALA A 84 -0.86 19.33 13.82
N ASP A 85 -0.32 20.46 13.36
CA ASP A 85 -0.42 20.91 11.97
C ASP A 85 0.69 20.24 11.15
N ILE A 86 0.32 19.43 10.14
CA ILE A 86 1.25 18.64 9.33
C ILE A 86 1.23 19.16 7.90
N ALA A 87 2.34 19.64 7.39
CA ALA A 87 2.55 19.99 5.99
C ALA A 87 3.57 19.01 5.37
N ALA A 88 3.15 18.26 4.34
CA ALA A 88 4.03 17.36 3.62
C ALA A 88 3.66 17.16 2.14
N THR A 89 4.53 16.47 1.39
CA THR A 89 4.23 16.12 -0.02
C THR A 89 3.34 14.90 -0.10
N ASN A 90 3.78 13.79 0.52
CA ASN A 90 3.03 12.55 0.60
C ASN A 90 2.80 12.17 2.06
N ILE A 91 1.58 11.79 2.41
CA ILE A 91 1.21 11.43 3.79
C ILE A 91 0.57 10.05 3.79
N VAL A 92 1.13 9.12 4.56
CA VAL A 92 0.54 7.81 4.84
C VAL A 92 0.07 7.80 6.28
N VAL A 93 -1.23 7.56 6.51
CA VAL A 93 -1.84 7.60 7.84
C VAL A 93 -2.32 6.23 8.27
N GLY A 94 -1.65 5.62 9.26
CA GLY A 94 -2.04 4.37 9.88
C GLY A 94 -2.59 4.47 11.31
N GLY A 95 -2.35 5.57 12.00
CA GLY A 95 -2.74 5.77 13.40
C GLY A 95 -3.77 6.87 13.61
N HIS A 96 -3.74 7.48 14.80
CA HIS A 96 -4.65 8.55 15.18
C HIS A 96 -4.03 9.92 14.93
N VAL A 97 -4.68 10.74 14.10
CA VAL A 97 -4.24 12.10 13.79
C VAL A 97 -5.37 13.08 14.08
N LYS A 98 -5.03 14.16 14.76
CA LYS A 98 -5.94 15.24 15.10
C LYS A 98 -5.28 16.59 14.84
N GLY A 99 -5.85 17.39 13.94
CA GLY A 99 -5.27 18.68 13.56
C GLY A 99 -5.54 19.04 12.10
N ASN A 100 -4.76 19.98 11.57
CA ASN A 100 -4.81 20.32 10.15
C ASN A 100 -3.73 19.54 9.41
N LEU A 101 -4.14 18.73 8.42
CA LEU A 101 -3.21 18.06 7.50
C LEU A 101 -3.22 18.79 6.17
N ILE A 102 -2.04 19.13 5.66
CA ILE A 102 -1.82 19.77 4.38
C ILE A 102 -0.88 18.87 3.58
N ALA A 103 -1.42 18.18 2.58
CA ALA A 103 -0.66 17.41 1.62
C ALA A 103 -0.68 18.10 0.26
N THR A 104 0.49 18.34 -0.34
CA THR A 104 0.55 18.92 -1.69
C THR A 104 0.34 17.86 -2.78
N GLY A 105 0.71 16.60 -2.50
CA GLY A 105 0.62 15.47 -3.41
C GLY A 105 -0.52 14.52 -3.04
N ARG A 106 -0.16 13.36 -2.50
CA ARG A 106 -1.09 12.24 -2.22
C ARG A 106 -1.17 11.94 -0.73
N VAL A 107 -2.38 11.65 -0.27
CA VAL A 107 -2.66 11.11 1.06
C VAL A 107 -3.18 9.69 0.93
N ASP A 108 -2.54 8.76 1.62
CA ASP A 108 -2.93 7.36 1.72
C ASP A 108 -3.37 7.05 3.15
N LEU A 109 -4.64 6.73 3.34
CA LEU A 109 -5.15 6.28 4.63
C LEU A 109 -5.13 4.75 4.66
N LEU A 110 -4.42 4.19 5.63
CA LEU A 110 -4.39 2.75 5.89
C LEU A 110 -5.69 2.31 6.61
N PRO A 111 -6.00 1.00 6.62
CA PRO A 111 -7.23 0.46 7.24
C PRO A 111 -7.44 0.86 8.71
N THR A 112 -6.36 1.04 9.46
CA THR A 112 -6.37 1.41 10.88
C THR A 112 -6.33 2.92 11.11
N GLY A 113 -6.19 3.72 10.04
CA GLY A 113 -6.02 5.17 10.12
C GLY A 113 -7.28 5.88 10.57
N SER A 114 -7.15 6.75 11.57
CA SER A 114 -8.22 7.62 12.04
C SER A 114 -7.79 9.08 12.03
N VAL A 115 -8.46 9.90 11.22
CA VAL A 115 -8.16 11.34 11.09
C VAL A 115 -9.33 12.16 11.62
N THR A 116 -9.08 13.08 12.54
CA THR A 116 -10.07 14.01 13.08
C THR A 116 -9.61 15.46 12.90
N GLY A 117 -10.16 16.19 11.93
CA GLY A 117 -9.77 17.58 11.68
C GLY A 117 -9.93 18.01 10.22
N ASN A 118 -9.17 19.02 9.81
CA ASN A 118 -9.22 19.55 8.45
C ASN A 118 -8.11 18.93 7.61
N VAL A 119 -8.44 18.41 6.43
CA VAL A 119 -7.48 17.77 5.53
C VAL A 119 -7.50 18.48 4.19
N LYS A 120 -6.40 19.14 3.84
CA LYS A 120 -6.17 19.70 2.51
C LYS A 120 -5.25 18.77 1.74
N THR A 121 -5.68 18.27 0.58
CA THR A 121 -4.85 17.37 -0.23
C THR A 121 -5.06 17.55 -1.73
N GLY A 122 -4.04 17.27 -2.55
CA GLY A 122 -4.18 17.17 -4.00
C GLY A 122 -4.88 15.88 -4.45
N SER A 123 -4.67 14.79 -3.73
CA SER A 123 -5.25 13.46 -4.01
C SER A 123 -5.34 12.63 -2.74
N ILE A 124 -6.41 11.84 -2.60
CA ILE A 124 -6.63 10.99 -1.44
C ILE A 124 -7.01 9.59 -1.89
N ALA A 125 -6.40 8.59 -1.26
CA ALA A 125 -6.81 7.19 -1.34
C ALA A 125 -7.01 6.69 0.09
N ALA A 126 -8.16 6.08 0.34
CA ALA A 126 -8.48 5.51 1.64
C ALA A 126 -8.68 4.01 1.49
N ALA A 127 -7.99 3.24 2.32
CA ALA A 127 -8.20 1.81 2.43
C ALA A 127 -9.50 1.51 3.21
N GLU A 128 -10.02 0.29 3.00
CA GLU A 128 -11.20 -0.18 3.70
C GLU A 128 -10.93 -0.26 5.22
N GLY A 129 -11.77 0.41 6.02
CA GLY A 129 -11.62 0.50 7.48
C GLY A 129 -11.15 1.87 8.00
N ALA A 130 -10.58 2.72 7.13
CA ALA A 130 -10.14 4.05 7.52
C ALA A 130 -11.33 4.92 7.97
N SER A 131 -11.16 5.64 9.08
CA SER A 131 -12.18 6.53 9.64
C SER A 131 -11.73 7.97 9.59
N LEU A 132 -12.41 8.80 8.81
CA LEU A 132 -12.11 10.24 8.72
C LEU A 132 -13.31 11.05 9.21
N LYS A 133 -13.06 11.98 10.13
CA LYS A 133 -14.06 12.92 10.68
C LYS A 133 -13.56 14.35 10.56
N GLY A 134 -14.24 15.17 9.77
CA GLY A 134 -13.96 16.59 9.66
C GLY A 134 -14.16 17.12 8.24
N GLU A 135 -13.49 18.22 7.91
CA GLU A 135 -13.59 18.87 6.61
C GLU A 135 -12.42 18.44 5.70
N ILE A 136 -12.72 18.00 4.48
CA ILE A 136 -11.69 17.66 3.49
C ILE A 136 -11.80 18.63 2.33
N GLU A 137 -10.70 19.31 2.03
CA GLU A 137 -10.56 20.15 0.85
C GLU A 137 -9.59 19.46 -0.14
N ILE A 138 -10.13 18.93 -1.23
CA ILE A 138 -9.32 18.30 -2.28
C ILE A 138 -9.00 19.35 -3.35
N ASN A 139 -7.81 19.92 -3.33
CA ASN A 139 -7.37 20.87 -4.35
C ASN A 139 -6.75 20.10 -5.53
N ARG A 140 -7.61 19.45 -6.30
CA ARG A 140 -7.20 18.70 -7.49
C ARG A 140 -6.84 19.70 -8.60
N ARG A 141 -5.55 20.04 -8.76
CA ARG A 141 -5.08 20.50 -10.08
C ARG A 141 -5.33 19.35 -11.05
N GLN A 142 -6.29 19.54 -11.95
CA GLN A 142 -6.83 18.52 -12.85
C GLN A 142 -5.72 17.70 -13.52
N ALA A 143 -5.47 16.49 -13.02
CA ALA A 143 -4.85 15.44 -13.81
C ALA A 143 -5.95 14.88 -14.72
N MET A 144 -5.90 15.27 -15.99
CA MET A 144 -6.71 14.71 -17.06
C MET A 144 -6.49 13.19 -17.10
N GLY A 145 -7.53 12.41 -16.79
CA GLY A 145 -7.42 10.95 -16.65
C GLY A 145 -7.07 10.25 -17.97
N PRO A 146 -6.39 9.09 -17.92
CA PRO A 146 -6.12 8.28 -19.11
C PRO A 146 -7.41 7.60 -19.60
N THR A 147 -7.93 8.11 -20.71
CA THR A 147 -8.56 7.43 -21.84
C THR A 147 -9.24 6.06 -21.60
N ASP A 148 -10.57 6.07 -21.49
CA ASP A 148 -11.43 4.95 -21.89
C ASP A 148 -11.52 4.96 -23.44
N LYS A 149 -10.63 4.24 -24.15
CA LYS A 149 -10.66 4.10 -25.62
C LYS A 149 -10.93 2.68 -26.12
N ASP A 150 -11.31 1.74 -25.24
CA ASP A 150 -11.33 0.32 -25.59
C ASP A 150 -12.67 -0.39 -25.32
N ARG A 151 -13.80 0.27 -25.62
CA ARG A 151 -15.07 -0.44 -25.86
C ARG A 151 -15.70 0.02 -27.17
N ILE A 152 -15.03 -0.37 -28.25
CA ILE A 152 -15.55 -0.39 -29.62
C ILE A 152 -16.84 -1.23 -29.60
N ALA A 153 -17.99 -0.61 -29.83
CA ALA A 153 -19.22 -1.33 -30.13
C ALA A 153 -19.05 -2.08 -31.46
N PRO A 154 -19.49 -3.35 -31.59
CA PRO A 154 -19.44 -4.02 -32.89
C PRO A 154 -20.34 -3.28 -33.88
N PRO A 155 -19.87 -2.92 -35.10
CA PRO A 155 -20.74 -2.35 -36.11
C PRO A 155 -21.76 -3.40 -36.56
N THR A 156 -23.03 -3.01 -36.52
CA THR A 156 -24.19 -3.78 -37.01
C THR A 156 -24.00 -4.17 -38.48
N PRO A 157 -24.33 -5.40 -38.93
CA PRO A 157 -24.26 -5.74 -40.34
C PRO A 157 -25.39 -5.04 -41.11
N GLU A 158 -25.06 -4.03 -41.92
CA GLU A 158 -25.99 -3.49 -42.92
C GLU A 158 -26.25 -4.55 -44.01
N ARG A 159 -27.53 -4.90 -44.18
CA ARG A 159 -27.96 -5.87 -45.20
C ARG A 159 -27.71 -5.32 -46.60
N LEU A 160 -26.97 -6.07 -47.40
CA LEU A 160 -26.83 -5.83 -48.84
C LEU A 160 -28.20 -6.08 -49.51
N ASN A 161 -28.89 -4.99 -49.87
CA ASN A 161 -30.04 -5.04 -50.78
C ASN A 161 -29.51 -4.80 -52.19
N TYR A 162 -29.62 -5.78 -53.08
CA TYR A 162 -29.35 -5.62 -54.51
C TYR A 162 -30.66 -5.84 -55.29
N PRO A 163 -30.98 -4.99 -56.28
CA PRO A 163 -32.17 -5.13 -57.13
C PRO A 163 -32.09 -6.33 -58.09
#